data_AF-A0ABD1MXX5-F1
#
_entry.id   AF-A0ABD1MXX5-F1
#
_cell.length_a   1.000
_cell.length_b   1.000
_cell.length_c   1.000
_cell.angle_alpha   90.00
_cell.angle_beta   90.00
_cell.angle_gamma   90.00
#
_symmetry.space_group_name_H-M   'P 1'
#
loop_
_entity.id
_entity.type
_entity.pdbx_description
1 polymer ?
#
loop_
_entity_poly.entity_id
_entity_poly.type
_entity_poly.pdbx_seq_one_letter_code
_entity_poly.pdbx_strand_id
1 'polypeptide(L)'
;MPYLQDGRPVDMVFNPLGVPSRMNVGHIFECSLGLAGGMQDRHYRITPFDERYEQEASRKLVFSELYEASKQTSNPWIFEPEYPEKSRIFDGRTGNSFKQPAIMRKGRAKQGGQRVGEMEVWALEGFGVAHILQEMLTYKSDHIKTRQEVLGTTIIGGTIPKPIDAPESFRTKP
;
A
#
# COMPACT_ATOMS: atom_id res chain seq x y z
N MET A 1 16.72 2.59 16.73
CA MET A 1 15.92 1.97 15.67
C MET A 1 16.86 1.31 14.69
N PRO A 2 16.47 0.21 14.02
CA PRO A 2 17.25 -0.31 12.91
C PRO A 2 17.47 0.78 11.85
N TYR A 3 18.59 0.71 11.14
CA TYR A 3 18.92 1.65 10.08
C TYR A 3 19.39 0.93 8.83
N LEU A 4 19.25 1.62 7.70
CA LEU A 4 19.55 1.13 6.36
C LEU A 4 21.04 1.29 6.03
N GLN A 5 21.46 0.71 4.91
CA GLN A 5 22.84 0.82 4.41
C GLN A 5 23.29 2.25 4.11
N ASP A 6 22.35 3.16 3.84
CA ASP A 6 22.60 4.58 3.64
C ASP A 6 22.60 5.41 4.95
N GLY A 7 22.51 4.74 6.10
CA GLY A 7 22.49 5.38 7.41
C GLY A 7 21.13 5.93 7.84
N ARG A 8 20.10 5.88 6.98
CA ARG A 8 18.76 6.35 7.37
C ARG A 8 18.12 5.40 8.37
N PRO A 9 17.59 5.91 9.50
CA PRO A 9 16.83 5.09 10.44
C PRO A 9 15.48 4.69 9.84
N VAL A 10 14.98 3.52 10.24
CA VAL A 10 13.65 3.05 9.88
C VAL A 10 12.60 3.74 10.77
N ASP A 11 11.48 4.17 10.17
CA ASP A 11 10.39 4.83 10.88
C ASP A 11 9.56 3.84 11.73
N MET A 12 9.18 2.69 11.16
CA MET A 12 8.31 1.70 11.78
C MET A 12 8.75 0.27 11.45
N VAL A 13 8.62 -0.63 12.43
CA VAL A 13 8.92 -2.05 12.28
C VAL A 13 7.63 -2.85 12.47
N PHE A 14 7.24 -3.61 11.44
CA PHE A 14 6.08 -4.47 11.49
C PHE A 14 6.47 -5.91 11.83
N ASN A 15 5.66 -6.56 12.66
CA ASN A 15 5.84 -7.98 12.97
C ASN A 15 5.38 -8.84 11.77
N PRO A 16 6.26 -9.68 11.18
CA PRO A 16 5.91 -10.49 10.01
C PRO A 16 4.81 -11.53 10.28
N LEU A 17 4.56 -11.92 11.54
CA LEU A 17 3.54 -12.92 11.89
C LEU A 17 2.11 -12.48 11.54
N GLY A 18 1.87 -11.17 11.38
CA GLY A 18 0.55 -10.62 11.01
C GLY A 18 0.20 -10.74 9.53
N VAL A 19 1.15 -11.05 8.65
CA VAL A 19 0.92 -11.09 7.19
C VAL A 19 0.33 -12.42 6.73
N PRO A 20 0.88 -13.60 7.12
CA PRO A 20 0.32 -14.89 6.74
C PRO A 20 -1.08 -15.12 7.33
N SER A 21 -1.27 -14.71 8.59
CA SER A 21 -2.54 -14.88 9.31
C SER A 21 -3.70 -14.09 8.71
N ARG A 22 -3.41 -12.97 8.02
CA ARG A 22 -4.40 -12.13 7.34
C ARG A 22 -4.43 -12.34 5.82
N MET A 23 -3.63 -13.28 5.30
CA MET A 23 -3.52 -13.60 3.87
C MET A 23 -3.30 -12.38 2.96
N ASN A 24 -2.63 -11.33 3.44
CA ASN A 24 -2.45 -10.07 2.70
C ASN A 24 -1.07 -10.01 2.00
N VAL A 25 -0.82 -10.94 1.08
CA VAL A 25 0.43 -10.98 0.29
C VAL A 25 0.58 -9.74 -0.59
N GLY A 26 -0.53 -9.16 -1.06
CA GLY A 26 -0.51 -7.91 -1.84
C GLY A 26 0.16 -6.73 -1.13
N HIS A 27 0.17 -6.70 0.21
CA HIS A 27 0.90 -5.68 0.95
C HIS A 27 2.41 -5.79 0.74
N ILE A 28 2.95 -7.00 0.55
CA ILE A 28 4.38 -7.21 0.30
C ILE A 28 4.74 -6.59 -1.05
N PHE A 29 3.99 -6.93 -2.10
CA PHE A 29 4.21 -6.39 -3.44
C PHE A 29 4.03 -4.87 -3.52
N GLU A 30 3.00 -4.32 -2.87
CA GLU A 30 2.82 -2.87 -2.79
C GLU A 30 4.01 -2.18 -2.12
N CYS A 31 4.55 -2.76 -1.04
CA CYS A 31 5.68 -2.19 -0.32
C CYS A 31 6.96 -2.23 -1.15
N SER A 32 7.25 -3.36 -1.80
CA SER A 32 8.41 -3.53 -2.67
C SER A 32 8.36 -2.58 -3.88
N LEU A 33 7.19 -2.43 -4.50
CA LEU A 33 7.00 -1.50 -5.61
C LEU A 33 7.06 -0.03 -5.14
N GLY A 34 6.51 0.26 -3.96
CA GLY A 34 6.59 1.58 -3.33
C GLY A 34 8.01 1.99 -2.99
N LEU A 35 8.88 1.03 -2.63
CA LEU A 35 10.30 1.26 -2.45
C LEU A 35 10.98 1.64 -3.77
N ALA A 36 10.75 0.87 -4.84
CA ALA A 36 11.29 1.15 -6.17
C ALA A 36 10.84 2.53 -6.68
N GLY A 37 9.54 2.83 -6.62
CA GLY A 37 9.00 4.12 -7.03
C GLY A 37 9.50 5.27 -6.17
N GLY A 38 9.74 5.02 -4.89
CA GLY A 38 10.34 5.99 -3.99
C GLY A 38 11.80 6.33 -4.27
N MET A 39 12.54 5.46 -4.96
CA MET A 39 13.93 5.69 -5.37
C MET A 39 14.00 6.33 -6.77
N GLN A 40 13.08 5.94 -7.66
CA GLN A 40 12.98 6.46 -9.04
C GLN A 40 12.12 7.73 -9.17
N ASP A 41 11.48 8.16 -8.08
CA ASP A 41 10.46 9.23 -8.06
C ASP A 41 9.29 8.97 -9.03
N ARG A 42 8.75 7.74 -8.98
CA ARG A 42 7.65 7.27 -9.84
C ARG A 42 6.45 6.79 -9.03
N HIS A 43 5.28 6.95 -9.63
CA HIS A 43 4.02 6.40 -9.12
C HIS A 43 3.52 5.30 -10.05
N TYR A 44 3.18 4.15 -9.47
CA TYR A 44 2.65 3.01 -10.19
C TYR A 44 1.14 2.90 -10.00
N ARG A 45 0.45 2.55 -11.09
CA ARG A 45 -0.95 2.16 -11.08
C ARG A 45 -1.03 0.73 -11.62
N ILE A 46 -1.47 -0.19 -10.77
CA ILE A 46 -1.62 -1.60 -11.13
C ILE A 46 -3.11 -1.90 -11.36
N THR A 47 -3.40 -2.65 -12.42
CA THR A 47 -4.75 -3.14 -12.70
C THR A 47 -5.07 -4.30 -11.76
N PRO A 48 -6.28 -4.37 -11.17
CA PRO A 48 -6.68 -5.53 -10.39
C PRO A 48 -6.61 -6.82 -11.22
N PHE A 49 -6.20 -7.92 -10.59
CA PHE A 49 -6.14 -9.27 -11.20
C PHE A 49 -5.23 -9.37 -12.44
N ASP A 50 -4.04 -8.77 -12.36
CA ASP A 50 -2.98 -8.84 -13.37
C ASP A 50 -2.50 -10.28 -13.66
N GLU A 51 -2.52 -11.15 -12.65
CA GLU A 51 -2.19 -12.58 -12.79
C GLU A 51 -3.09 -13.36 -13.76
N ARG A 52 -4.23 -12.79 -14.17
CA ARG A 52 -5.09 -13.39 -15.20
C ARG A 52 -4.40 -13.48 -16.56
N TYR A 53 -3.51 -12.54 -16.85
CA TYR A 53 -2.84 -12.41 -18.14
C TYR A 53 -1.50 -13.15 -18.16
N GLU A 54 -0.80 -13.18 -17.03
CA GLU A 54 0.50 -13.81 -16.92
C GLU A 54 0.75 -14.36 -15.52
N GLN A 55 1.29 -15.58 -15.43
CA GLN A 55 1.66 -16.17 -14.15
C GLN A 55 2.78 -15.37 -13.48
N GLU A 56 2.61 -15.08 -12.20
CA GLU A 56 3.51 -14.25 -11.38
C GLU A 56 3.74 -12.82 -11.93
N ALA A 57 2.77 -12.25 -12.66
CA ALA A 57 2.88 -10.91 -13.26
C ALA A 57 3.33 -9.83 -12.25
N SER A 58 2.68 -9.79 -11.08
CA SER A 58 3.02 -8.86 -10.00
C SER A 58 4.47 -9.00 -9.55
N ARG A 59 4.96 -10.23 -9.38
CA ARG A 59 6.34 -10.50 -8.94
C ARG A 59 7.35 -10.07 -10.00
N LYS A 60 7.11 -10.41 -11.27
CA LYS A 60 7.96 -10.02 -12.40
C LYS A 60 8.09 -8.50 -12.50
N LEU A 61 6.97 -7.80 -12.42
CA LEU A 61 6.92 -6.33 -12.41
C LEU A 61 7.72 -5.74 -11.25
N VAL A 62 7.50 -6.22 -10.03
CA VAL A 62 8.21 -5.72 -8.85
C VAL A 62 9.72 -5.94 -8.99
N PHE A 63 10.15 -7.12 -9.45
CA PHE A 63 11.56 -7.46 -9.57
C PHE A 63 12.24 -6.65 -10.67
N SER A 64 11.58 -6.45 -11.81
CA SER A 64 12.11 -5.60 -12.88
C SER A 64 12.29 -4.16 -12.41
N GLU A 65 11.31 -3.61 -11.69
CA GLU A 65 11.37 -2.23 -11.19
C GLU A 65 12.43 -2.05 -10.10
N LEU A 66 12.57 -3.00 -9.18
CA LEU A 66 13.65 -2.98 -8.18
C LEU A 66 15.03 -3.07 -8.83
N TYR A 67 15.17 -3.89 -9.86
CA TYR A 67 16.42 -4.02 -10.60
C TYR A 67 16.79 -2.73 -11.35
N GLU A 68 15.82 -2.10 -12.01
CA GLU A 68 16.02 -0.80 -12.66
C GLU A 68 16.31 0.32 -11.64
N ALA A 69 15.65 0.30 -10.48
CA ALA A 69 15.92 1.25 -9.40
C ALA A 69 17.35 1.09 -8.86
N SER A 70 17.83 -0.14 -8.74
CA SER A 70 19.20 -0.46 -8.32
C SER A 70 20.24 0.12 -9.30
N LYS A 71 20.03 -0.06 -10.62
CA LYS A 71 20.87 0.54 -11.66
C LYS A 71 20.87 2.07 -11.62
N GLN A 72 19.68 2.67 -11.55
CA GLN A 72 19.52 4.11 -11.66
C GLN A 72 20.10 4.86 -10.44
N THR A 73 19.95 4.29 -9.26
CA THR A 73 20.40 4.91 -8.00
C THR A 73 21.85 4.54 -7.66
N SER A 74 22.50 3.64 -8.41
CA SER A 74 23.82 3.06 -8.08
C SER A 74 23.88 2.46 -6.67
N ASN A 75 22.74 2.01 -6.13
CA ASN A 75 22.61 1.44 -4.79
C ASN A 75 22.40 -0.07 -4.92
N PRO A 76 23.46 -0.89 -4.83
CA PRO A 76 23.39 -2.32 -5.08
C PRO A 76 22.52 -3.09 -4.08
N TRP A 77 22.17 -2.48 -2.95
CA TRP A 77 21.40 -3.09 -1.86
C TRP A 77 19.89 -3.01 -2.02
N ILE A 78 19.41 -2.26 -3.00
CA ILE A 78 17.98 -2.21 -3.35
C ILE A 78 17.54 -3.53 -3.99
N PHE A 79 18.47 -4.21 -4.67
CA PHE A 79 18.23 -5.48 -5.33
C PHE A 79 19.43 -6.41 -5.11
N GLU A 80 19.28 -7.37 -4.20
CA GLU A 80 20.27 -8.42 -3.97
C GLU A 80 19.87 -9.68 -4.79
N PRO A 81 20.74 -10.25 -5.65
CA PRO A 81 20.38 -11.40 -6.49
C PRO A 81 19.91 -12.64 -5.71
N GLU A 82 20.42 -12.79 -4.48
CA GLU A 82 20.09 -13.89 -3.58
C GLU A 82 18.71 -13.69 -2.91
N TYR A 83 18.32 -12.43 -2.65
CA TYR A 83 17.06 -12.05 -2.04
C TYR A 83 16.51 -10.72 -2.63
N PRO A 84 15.83 -10.76 -3.78
CA PRO A 84 15.47 -9.56 -4.54
C PRO A 84 14.64 -8.51 -3.78
N GLU A 85 13.78 -8.97 -2.85
CA GLU A 85 12.86 -8.11 -2.10
C GLU A 85 13.38 -7.71 -0.71
N LYS A 86 14.53 -8.25 -0.30
CA LYS A 86 15.04 -8.08 1.06
C LYS A 86 16.36 -7.34 1.00
N SER A 87 16.52 -6.41 1.92
CA SER A 87 17.78 -5.68 2.09
C SER A 87 18.35 -5.97 3.46
N ARG A 88 19.67 -5.88 3.58
CA ARG A 88 20.34 -5.97 4.88
C ARG A 88 20.06 -4.72 5.70
N ILE A 89 19.75 -4.93 6.98
CA ILE A 89 19.46 -3.87 7.95
C ILE A 89 20.46 -4.01 9.10
N PHE A 90 20.81 -2.89 9.72
CA PHE A 90 21.70 -2.84 10.88
C PHE A 90 20.94 -2.48 12.14
N ASP A 91 21.34 -3.07 13.25
CA ASP A 91 20.80 -2.70 14.56
C ASP A 91 21.40 -1.36 15.01
N GLY A 92 20.55 -0.36 15.25
CA GLY A 92 20.98 0.95 15.74
C GLY A 92 21.53 0.98 17.17
N ARG A 93 21.42 -0.12 17.94
CA ARG A 93 22.03 -0.22 19.28
C ARG A 93 23.44 -0.80 19.23
N THR A 94 23.66 -1.82 18.42
CA THR A 94 24.94 -2.56 18.37
C THR A 94 25.79 -2.26 17.14
N GLY A 95 25.21 -1.71 16.07
CA GLY A 95 25.87 -1.48 14.79
C GLY A 95 26.04 -2.75 13.93
N ASN A 96 25.67 -3.92 14.46
CA ASN A 96 25.80 -5.19 13.75
C ASN A 96 24.67 -5.38 12.73
N SER A 97 24.97 -6.06 11.62
CA SER A 97 23.96 -6.50 10.65
C SER A 97 23.09 -7.60 11.25
N PHE A 98 21.80 -7.56 10.95
CA PHE A 98 20.92 -8.70 11.23
C PHE A 98 21.34 -9.93 10.42
N LYS A 99 21.13 -11.12 10.99
CA LYS A 99 21.46 -12.41 10.35
C LYS A 99 20.60 -12.68 9.11
N GLN A 100 19.34 -12.26 9.14
CA GLN A 100 18.41 -12.40 8.02
C GLN A 100 18.11 -11.01 7.46
N PRO A 101 18.11 -10.86 6.12
CA PRO A 101 17.68 -9.63 5.48
C PRO A 101 16.16 -9.48 5.64
N ALA A 102 15.69 -8.23 5.63
CA ALA A 102 14.30 -7.90 5.87
C ALA A 102 13.74 -7.09 4.71
N ILE A 103 12.42 -7.22 4.52
CA ILE A 103 11.71 -6.45 3.49
C ILE A 103 11.63 -5.01 3.97
N MET A 104 12.13 -4.10 3.13
CA MET A 104 12.10 -2.68 3.42
C MET A 104 10.87 -2.05 2.77
N ARG A 105 10.18 -1.20 3.53
CA ARG A 105 9.02 -0.45 3.07
C ARG A 105 9.35 1.04 3.08
N LYS A 106 9.13 1.71 1.95
CA LYS A 106 8.91 3.17 1.96
C LYS A 106 7.42 3.41 2.18
N GLY A 107 7.05 3.92 3.36
CA GLY A 107 5.68 4.34 3.61
C GLY A 107 5.30 5.47 2.64
N ARG A 108 4.04 5.49 2.17
CA ARG A 108 3.49 6.66 1.46
C ARG A 108 3.48 7.84 2.43
N ALA A 109 4.54 8.62 2.43
CA ALA A 109 4.61 9.86 3.18
C ALA A 109 3.76 10.90 2.43
N LYS A 110 2.55 11.09 2.95
CA LYS A 110 1.57 12.16 2.70
C LYS A 110 0.58 11.88 1.55
N GLN A 111 -0.69 11.66 1.93
CA GLN A 111 -1.91 11.63 1.09
C GLN A 111 -2.37 10.28 0.48
N GLY A 112 -2.00 9.14 1.06
CA GLY A 112 -2.67 7.86 0.75
C GLY A 112 -3.94 7.62 1.59
N GLY A 113 -4.94 6.93 1.03
CA GLY A 113 -6.11 6.46 1.79
C GLY A 113 -5.78 5.21 2.61
N GLN A 114 -6.44 5.04 3.76
CA GLN A 114 -6.34 3.84 4.59
C GLN A 114 -7.22 2.73 4.01
N ARG A 115 -6.71 1.49 3.92
CA ARG A 115 -7.54 0.33 3.56
C ARG A 115 -8.46 -0.01 4.73
N VAL A 116 -9.76 -0.06 4.46
CA VAL A 116 -10.78 -0.66 5.33
C VAL A 116 -11.06 -2.05 4.75
N GLY A 117 -10.66 -3.09 5.47
CA GLY A 117 -10.84 -4.49 5.06
C GLY A 117 -12.09 -5.12 5.67
N GLU A 118 -12.31 -6.40 5.35
CA GLU A 118 -13.49 -7.15 5.78
C GLU A 118 -13.62 -7.22 7.31
N MET A 119 -12.51 -7.37 8.04
CA MET A 119 -12.53 -7.39 9.50
C MET A 119 -12.97 -6.05 10.10
N GLU A 120 -12.54 -4.93 9.53
CA GLU A 120 -12.97 -3.61 9.95
C GLU A 120 -14.45 -3.36 9.58
N VAL A 121 -14.91 -3.89 8.43
CA VAL A 121 -16.33 -3.87 8.04
C VAL A 121 -17.18 -4.64 9.04
N TRP A 122 -16.79 -5.88 9.39
CA TRP A 122 -17.52 -6.69 10.38
C TRP A 122 -17.58 -6.02 11.75
N ALA A 123 -16.51 -5.34 12.16
CA ALA A 123 -16.53 -4.58 13.40
C ALA A 123 -17.58 -3.46 13.34
N LEU A 124 -17.63 -2.68 12.26
CA LEU A 124 -18.61 -1.60 12.08
C LEU A 124 -20.06 -2.12 12.00
N GLU A 125 -20.26 -3.27 11.36
CA GLU A 125 -21.55 -3.97 11.32
C GLU A 125 -21.97 -4.43 12.73
N GLY A 126 -21.04 -5.00 13.50
CA GLY A 126 -21.29 -5.45 14.88
C GLY A 126 -21.65 -4.33 15.85
N PHE A 127 -21.14 -3.11 15.61
CA PHE A 127 -21.52 -1.91 16.38
C PHE A 127 -22.83 -1.25 15.87
N GLY A 128 -23.46 -1.77 14.82
CA GLY A 128 -24.69 -1.21 14.25
C GLY A 128 -24.50 0.14 13.56
N VAL A 129 -23.28 0.47 13.14
CA VAL A 129 -22.95 1.80 12.61
C VAL A 129 -23.15 1.87 11.10
N ALA A 130 -24.39 1.64 10.67
CA ALA A 130 -24.76 1.54 9.25
C ALA A 130 -24.40 2.80 8.45
N HIS A 131 -24.59 3.99 9.02
CA HIS A 131 -24.29 5.24 8.32
C HIS A 131 -22.79 5.43 8.08
N ILE A 132 -21.94 5.21 9.09
CA ILE A 132 -20.48 5.35 8.94
C ILE A 132 -19.94 4.32 7.95
N LEU A 133 -20.44 3.08 8.01
CA LEU A 133 -20.07 2.05 7.05
C LEU A 133 -20.46 2.46 5.62
N GLN A 134 -21.66 2.99 5.43
CA GLN A 134 -22.11 3.50 4.14
C GLN A 134 -21.20 4.64 3.64
N GLU A 135 -20.77 5.57 4.50
CA GLU A 135 -19.84 6.64 4.09
C GLU A 135 -18.51 6.08 3.59
N MET A 136 -17.95 5.11 4.33
CA MET A 136 -16.66 4.49 4.02
C MET A 136 -16.69 3.75 2.69
N LEU A 137 -17.81 3.08 2.37
CA LEU A 137 -17.99 2.30 1.15
C LEU A 137 -18.42 3.12 -0.08
N THR A 138 -18.87 4.37 0.11
CA THR A 138 -19.41 5.20 -0.97
C THR A 138 -18.50 6.40 -1.27
N TYR A 139 -18.84 7.59 -0.77
CA TYR A 139 -18.17 8.83 -1.18
C TYR A 139 -16.76 9.02 -0.58
N LYS A 140 -16.37 8.24 0.44
CA LYS A 140 -14.97 8.19 0.90
C LYS A 140 -14.08 7.24 0.08
N SER A 141 -14.65 6.31 -0.68
CA SER A 141 -13.93 5.40 -1.57
C SER A 141 -14.18 5.74 -3.05
N ASP A 142 -15.25 5.20 -3.62
CA ASP A 142 -15.41 4.93 -5.06
C ASP A 142 -16.53 5.75 -5.70
N HIS A 143 -17.41 6.40 -4.93
CA HIS A 143 -18.54 7.13 -5.49
C HIS A 143 -18.12 8.53 -5.97
N ILE A 144 -17.57 8.59 -7.20
CA ILE A 144 -16.89 9.77 -7.77
C ILE A 144 -17.79 11.01 -7.78
N LYS A 145 -19.04 10.89 -8.25
CA LYS A 145 -19.99 12.02 -8.37
C LYS A 145 -20.29 12.64 -7.00
N THR A 146 -20.76 11.83 -6.05
CA THR A 146 -21.09 12.31 -4.71
C THR A 146 -19.86 12.80 -3.95
N ARG A 147 -18.68 12.23 -4.20
CA ARG A 147 -17.43 12.73 -3.59
C ARG A 147 -17.12 14.18 -3.97
N GLN A 148 -17.37 14.57 -5.22
CA GLN A 148 -17.21 15.97 -5.66
C GLN A 148 -18.23 16.90 -5.01
N GLU A 149 -19.49 16.44 -4.94
CA GLU A 149 -20.57 17.18 -4.29
C GLU A 149 -20.32 17.36 -2.79
N VAL A 150 -19.91 16.31 -2.08
CA VAL A 150 -19.55 16.34 -0.65
C VAL A 150 -18.45 17.36 -0.40
N LEU A 151 -17.46 17.44 -1.28
CA LEU A 151 -16.38 18.41 -1.14
C LEU A 151 -16.90 19.85 -1.26
N GLY A 152 -17.76 20.10 -2.24
CA GLY A 152 -18.44 21.40 -2.41
C GLY A 152 -19.36 21.76 -1.23
N THR A 153 -20.18 20.83 -0.75
CA THR A 153 -21.09 21.08 0.39
C THR A 153 -20.33 21.29 1.69
N THR A 154 -19.20 20.60 1.89
CA THR A 154 -18.35 20.79 3.08
C THR A 154 -17.76 22.19 3.12
N ILE A 155 -17.33 22.73 1.97
CA ILE A 155 -16.82 24.11 1.87
C ILE A 155 -17.92 25.15 2.15
N ILE A 156 -19.14 24.88 1.66
CA ILE A 156 -20.30 25.78 1.79
C ILE A 156 -20.97 25.67 3.17
N GLY A 157 -20.68 24.61 3.94
CA GLY A 157 -21.32 24.34 5.24
C GLY A 157 -22.72 23.72 5.13
N GLY A 158 -23.03 23.08 3.99
CA GLY A 158 -24.31 22.41 3.74
C GLY A 158 -24.36 20.97 4.25
N THR A 159 -25.56 20.38 4.22
CA THR A 159 -25.75 18.96 4.56
C THR A 159 -25.17 18.04 3.48
N ILE A 160 -24.51 16.95 3.90
CA ILE A 160 -23.94 15.96 2.99
C ILE A 160 -25.07 15.22 2.23
N PRO A 161 -25.03 15.18 0.89
CA PRO A 161 -26.04 14.49 0.11
C PRO A 161 -25.96 12.97 0.31
N LYS A 162 -27.12 12.31 0.37
CA LYS A 162 -27.17 10.84 0.43
C LYS A 162 -26.83 10.27 -0.96
N PRO A 163 -25.99 9.22 -1.05
CA PRO A 163 -25.69 8.58 -2.32
C PRO A 163 -26.95 7.89 -2.87
N ILE A 164 -27.34 8.26 -4.08
CA ILE A 164 -28.53 7.73 -4.78
C ILE A 164 -28.15 6.52 -5.66
N ASP A 165 -26.92 6.53 -6.17
CA ASP A 165 -26.39 5.58 -7.14
C ASP A 165 -25.52 4.51 -6.46
N ALA A 166 -25.38 3.36 -7.12
CA ALA A 166 -24.45 2.30 -6.69
C ALA A 166 -22.98 2.74 -6.84
N PRO A 167 -22.07 2.28 -5.95
CA PRO A 167 -20.64 2.51 -6.08
C PRO A 167 -20.10 2.03 -7.43
N GLU A 168 -19.09 2.72 -7.96
CA GLU A 168 -18.45 2.34 -9.22
C GLU A 168 -17.84 0.93 -9.16
N SER A 169 -17.48 0.44 -7.97
CA SER A 169 -17.04 -0.95 -7.76
C SER A 169 -18.11 -2.01 -8.07
N PHE A 170 -19.40 -1.66 -8.01
CA PHE A 170 -20.51 -2.52 -8.42
C PHE A 170 -20.92 -2.32 -9.88
N ARG A 171 -20.44 -1.26 -10.54
CA ARG A 171 -20.69 -0.99 -11.96
C ARG A 171 -19.62 -1.70 -12.80
N THR A 172 -19.79 -3.00 -13.01
CA THR A 172 -19.03 -3.70 -14.05
C THR A 172 -19.43 -3.11 -15.40
N LYS A 173 -18.49 -2.49 -16.13
CA LYS A 173 -18.73 -2.10 -17.51
C LYS A 173 -19.21 -3.33 -18.31
N PRO A 174 -20.26 -3.20 -19.14
CA PRO A 174 -20.59 -4.23 -20.12
C PRO A 174 -19.46 -4.41 -21.13
#